data_AF-A0A376GEM1-F1
#
_entry.id   AF-A0A376GEM1-F1
#
_cell.length_a   1.000
_cell.length_b   1.000
_cell.length_c   1.000
_cell.angle_alpha   90.00
_cell.angle_beta   90.00
_cell.angle_gamma   90.00
#
_symmetry.space_group_name_H-M   'P 1'
#
loop_
_entity.id
_entity.type
_entity.pdbx_description
1 polymer ?
#
loop_
_entity_poly.entity_id
_entity_poly.type
_entity_poly.pdbx_seq_one_letter_code
_entity_poly.pdbx_strand_id
1 'polypeptide(L)'
;MRGMLHMYLTQLFGEIPYITTTDYLQNKLVHKTPEKEIYERIEQDYLVAEELFLKGTKNTSKTRLNLTSLKTLKAKYYAQTKQWEKAKQHANDVIQTAGVTLEQDLSKEFLKESKSILWCFSPHLATGNSLEADVFMLNALPPAFVSLKPTFVNSFEKGDQRKEIWIKKLNNNQGTWYQPYKYKAPNASSTVNVENSVVLRLAELYLIRAEANFQLSNFREAENDLNLIRKRANLPMLSNLSQHDLEQAILDEYKHELFTEYGHRFFDLKRWNRLNELQNSIPTWKPFMEKLPLPEKEILLNNNLKPQNDGY
;
A
#
# COMPACT_ATOMS: atom_id res chain seq x y z
N MET A 1 -10.35 -9.19 -7.57
CA MET A 1 -10.18 -7.93 -8.34
C MET A 1 -11.26 -6.91 -8.01
N ARG A 2 -12.56 -7.19 -8.23
CA ARG A 2 -13.66 -6.25 -7.94
C ARG A 2 -13.61 -5.68 -6.52
N GLY A 3 -13.55 -6.53 -5.49
CA GLY A 3 -13.39 -6.09 -4.10
C GLY A 3 -12.18 -5.18 -3.84
N MET A 4 -11.01 -5.50 -4.40
CA MET A 4 -9.78 -4.69 -4.24
C MET A 4 -9.95 -3.29 -4.85
N LEU A 5 -10.49 -3.20 -6.06
CA LEU A 5 -10.70 -1.91 -6.74
C LEU A 5 -11.69 -1.05 -5.96
N HIS A 6 -12.82 -1.63 -5.53
CA HIS A 6 -13.80 -0.90 -4.73
C HIS A 6 -13.25 -0.50 -3.37
N MET A 7 -12.35 -1.28 -2.75
CA MET A 7 -11.68 -0.90 -1.52
C MET A 7 -10.85 0.38 -1.68
N TYR A 8 -10.07 0.51 -2.77
CA TYR A 8 -9.31 1.74 -3.04
C TYR A 8 -10.22 2.91 -3.40
N LEU A 9 -11.20 2.69 -4.29
CA LEU A 9 -12.13 3.74 -4.69
C LEU A 9 -12.95 4.27 -3.52
N THR A 10 -13.45 3.39 -2.64
CA THR A 10 -14.23 3.81 -1.45
C THR A 10 -13.36 4.59 -0.47
N GLN A 11 -12.12 4.17 -0.25
CA GLN A 11 -11.19 4.93 0.60
C GLN A 11 -10.85 6.30 0.04
N LEU A 12 -10.82 6.47 -1.29
CA LEU A 12 -10.51 7.73 -1.94
C LEU A 12 -11.73 8.64 -2.06
N PHE A 13 -12.89 8.10 -2.45
CA PHE A 13 -14.06 8.88 -2.87
C PHE A 13 -15.26 8.72 -1.94
N GLY A 14 -15.20 7.87 -0.92
CA GLY A 14 -16.35 7.55 -0.08
C GLY A 14 -17.41 6.77 -0.84
N GLU A 15 -18.65 7.27 -0.86
CA GLU A 15 -19.77 6.61 -1.53
C GLU A 15 -19.58 6.60 -3.06
N ILE A 16 -19.57 5.41 -3.65
CA ILE A 16 -19.42 5.18 -5.08
C ILE A 16 -20.42 4.14 -5.56
N PRO A 17 -20.73 4.08 -6.86
CA PRO A 17 -21.45 2.93 -7.41
C PRO A 17 -20.66 1.62 -7.22
N TYR A 18 -21.37 0.54 -6.90
CA TYR A 18 -20.78 -0.80 -6.84
C TYR A 18 -21.21 -1.63 -8.07
N ILE A 19 -20.31 -1.74 -9.05
CA ILE A 19 -20.62 -2.32 -10.37
C ILE A 19 -20.44 -3.84 -10.35
N THR A 20 -21.51 -4.57 -10.68
CA THR A 20 -21.53 -6.05 -10.71
C THR A 20 -21.80 -6.65 -12.09
N THR A 21 -22.09 -5.82 -13.09
CA THR A 21 -22.41 -6.22 -14.47
C THR A 21 -21.57 -5.47 -15.49
N THR A 22 -21.38 -6.06 -16.67
CA THR A 22 -20.74 -5.42 -17.84
C THR A 22 -21.72 -4.67 -18.73
N ASP A 23 -23.03 -4.70 -18.43
CA ASP A 23 -24.06 -4.02 -19.22
C ASP A 23 -23.99 -2.49 -19.03
N TYR A 24 -23.57 -1.79 -20.08
CA TYR A 24 -23.42 -0.33 -20.06
C TYR A 24 -24.76 0.41 -19.93
N LEU A 25 -25.87 -0.20 -20.37
CA LEU A 25 -27.20 0.42 -20.27
C LEU A 25 -27.69 0.48 -18.84
N GLN A 26 -27.29 -0.50 -18.02
CA GLN A 26 -27.50 -0.50 -16.57
C GLN A 26 -26.48 0.42 -15.88
N ASN A 27 -25.20 0.29 -16.24
CA ASN A 27 -24.12 1.02 -15.57
C ASN A 27 -24.20 2.54 -15.73
N LYS A 28 -24.82 3.06 -16.80
CA LYS A 28 -25.03 4.51 -16.97
C LYS A 28 -26.06 5.11 -16.01
N LEU A 29 -26.88 4.29 -15.34
CA LEU A 29 -27.99 4.74 -14.48
C LEU A 29 -27.74 4.47 -12.98
N VAL A 30 -26.55 4.01 -12.62
CA VAL A 30 -26.23 3.59 -11.25
C VAL A 30 -26.26 4.75 -10.25
N HIS A 31 -26.52 4.41 -8.99
CA HIS A 31 -26.47 5.34 -7.87
C HIS A 31 -25.23 5.08 -7.00
N LYS A 32 -24.86 6.07 -6.19
CA LYS A 32 -23.89 5.87 -5.12
C LYS A 32 -24.40 4.80 -4.15
N THR A 33 -23.50 3.94 -3.68
CA THR A 33 -23.78 2.94 -2.65
C THR A 33 -23.17 3.44 -1.34
N PRO A 34 -23.88 3.36 -0.20
CA PRO A 34 -23.31 3.73 1.10
C PRO A 34 -22.02 2.98 1.40
N GLU A 35 -21.03 3.65 2.01
CA GLU A 35 -19.70 3.07 2.27
C GLU A 35 -19.77 1.73 3.01
N LYS A 36 -20.64 1.64 4.03
CA LYS A 36 -20.83 0.41 4.81
C LYS A 36 -21.24 -0.76 3.92
N GLU A 37 -22.20 -0.55 3.03
CA GLU A 37 -22.68 -1.58 2.11
C GLU A 37 -21.61 -1.97 1.09
N ILE A 38 -20.79 -1.02 0.63
CA ILE A 38 -19.65 -1.33 -0.25
C ILE A 38 -18.68 -2.28 0.46
N TYR A 39 -18.31 -2.00 1.71
CA TYR A 39 -17.42 -2.88 2.47
C TYR A 39 -18.02 -4.27 2.69
N GLU A 40 -19.31 -4.37 3.00
CA GLU A 40 -20.01 -5.66 3.10
C GLU A 40 -19.93 -6.45 1.77
N ARG A 41 -20.16 -5.79 0.62
CA ARG A 41 -20.03 -6.43 -0.70
C ARG A 41 -18.58 -6.82 -1.04
N ILE A 42 -17.59 -6.04 -0.61
CA ILE A 42 -16.15 -6.39 -0.75
C ILE A 42 -15.83 -7.66 0.04
N GLU A 43 -16.34 -7.81 1.25
CA GLU A 43 -16.14 -9.04 2.04
C GLU A 43 -16.77 -10.25 1.35
N GLN A 44 -17.99 -10.12 0.82
CA GLN A 44 -18.64 -11.18 0.06
C GLN A 44 -17.83 -11.60 -1.18
N ASP A 45 -17.29 -10.62 -1.93
CA ASP A 45 -16.40 -10.88 -3.06
C ASP A 45 -15.19 -11.74 -2.66
N TYR A 46 -14.58 -11.44 -1.50
CA TYR A 46 -13.43 -12.18 -1.00
C TYR A 46 -13.79 -13.57 -0.49
N LEU A 47 -14.96 -13.75 0.14
CA LEU A 47 -15.44 -15.05 0.58
C LEU A 47 -15.73 -15.98 -0.61
N VAL A 48 -16.44 -15.49 -1.63
CA VAL A 48 -16.69 -16.24 -2.86
C VAL A 48 -15.38 -16.59 -3.57
N ALA A 49 -14.45 -15.63 -3.67
CA ALA A 49 -13.15 -15.89 -4.29
C ALA A 49 -12.35 -16.95 -3.53
N GLU A 50 -12.41 -16.98 -2.20
CA GLU A 50 -11.70 -17.95 -1.36
C GLU A 50 -12.22 -19.37 -1.61
N GLU A 51 -13.55 -19.54 -1.65
CA GLU A 51 -14.18 -20.82 -1.99
C GLU A 51 -13.74 -21.31 -3.37
N LEU A 52 -13.71 -20.42 -4.37
CA LEU A 52 -13.28 -20.74 -5.72
C LEU A 52 -11.80 -21.14 -5.79
N PHE A 53 -10.91 -20.44 -5.07
CA PHE A 53 -9.49 -20.81 -5.03
C PHE A 53 -9.23 -22.12 -4.29
N LEU A 54 -10.02 -22.45 -3.26
CA LEU A 54 -9.90 -23.71 -2.53
C LEU A 54 -10.35 -24.91 -3.35
N LYS A 55 -11.37 -24.74 -4.21
CA LYS A 55 -11.87 -25.78 -5.13
C LYS A 55 -11.04 -25.93 -6.40
N GLY A 56 -10.43 -24.82 -6.86
CA GLY A 56 -9.67 -24.78 -8.10
C GLY A 56 -8.28 -25.38 -8.02
N THR A 57 -7.61 -25.44 -9.18
CA THR A 57 -6.20 -25.85 -9.26
C THR A 57 -5.31 -24.86 -8.52
N LYS A 58 -4.45 -25.36 -7.64
CA LYS A 58 -3.47 -24.53 -6.92
C LYS A 58 -2.53 -23.85 -7.92
N ASN A 59 -2.43 -22.53 -7.82
CA ASN A 59 -1.49 -21.70 -8.56
C ASN A 59 -0.57 -20.98 -7.57
N THR A 60 0.73 -20.98 -7.84
CA THR A 60 1.76 -20.30 -7.03
C THR A 60 2.37 -19.09 -7.73
N SER A 61 1.86 -18.71 -8.91
CA SER A 61 2.31 -17.53 -9.64
C SER A 61 2.21 -16.28 -8.78
N LYS A 62 3.28 -15.48 -8.78
CA LYS A 62 3.33 -14.14 -8.18
C LYS A 62 2.67 -13.08 -9.07
N THR A 63 2.41 -13.38 -10.34
CA THR A 63 1.88 -12.41 -11.33
C THR A 63 0.39 -12.60 -11.61
N ARG A 64 -0.22 -13.63 -11.03
CA ARG A 64 -1.65 -13.90 -11.06
C ARG A 64 -2.15 -14.01 -9.64
N LEU A 65 -3.37 -13.54 -9.39
CA LEU A 65 -4.01 -13.76 -8.10
C LEU A 65 -4.07 -15.26 -7.78
N ASN A 66 -3.76 -15.57 -6.54
CA ASN A 66 -3.86 -16.91 -5.97
C ASN A 66 -4.42 -16.80 -4.53
N LEU A 67 -4.55 -17.94 -3.85
CA LEU A 67 -5.08 -17.98 -2.49
C LEU A 67 -4.25 -17.15 -1.50
N THR A 68 -2.92 -17.14 -1.64
CA THR A 68 -2.01 -16.34 -0.80
C THR A 68 -2.25 -14.84 -1.01
N SER A 69 -2.33 -14.38 -2.26
CA SER A 69 -2.64 -12.98 -2.57
C SER A 69 -4.03 -12.59 -2.03
N LEU A 70 -5.04 -13.47 -2.16
CA LEU A 70 -6.38 -13.23 -1.62
C LEU A 70 -6.37 -13.11 -0.09
N LYS A 71 -5.73 -14.04 0.62
CA LYS A 71 -5.62 -13.99 2.09
C LYS A 71 -4.91 -12.72 2.56
N THR A 72 -3.91 -12.26 1.79
CA THR A 72 -3.22 -10.99 2.04
C THR A 72 -4.17 -9.79 1.84
N LEU A 73 -4.98 -9.79 0.77
CA LEU A 73 -6.02 -8.77 0.55
C LEU A 73 -7.08 -8.78 1.66
N LYS A 74 -7.47 -9.96 2.17
CA LYS A 74 -8.37 -10.09 3.33
C LYS A 74 -7.75 -9.48 4.58
N ALA A 75 -6.48 -9.74 4.87
CA ALA A 75 -5.77 -9.11 6.00
C ALA A 75 -5.79 -7.58 5.90
N LYS A 76 -5.50 -7.01 4.72
CA LYS A 76 -5.58 -5.57 4.45
C LYS A 76 -6.99 -5.02 4.66
N TYR A 77 -8.00 -5.69 4.12
CA TYR A 77 -9.41 -5.30 4.28
C TYR A 77 -9.86 -5.33 5.73
N TYR A 78 -9.51 -6.37 6.49
CA TYR A 78 -9.89 -6.47 7.90
C TYR A 78 -9.18 -5.44 8.77
N ALA A 79 -7.91 -5.11 8.47
CA ALA A 79 -7.26 -3.99 9.12
C ALA A 79 -7.98 -2.67 8.78
N GLN A 80 -8.29 -2.43 7.51
CA GLN A 80 -8.97 -1.21 7.06
C GLN A 80 -10.35 -1.03 7.70
N THR A 81 -11.08 -2.12 7.90
CA THR A 81 -12.41 -2.13 8.55
C THR A 81 -12.34 -2.33 10.06
N LYS A 82 -11.13 -2.26 10.66
CA LYS A 82 -10.87 -2.37 12.10
C LYS A 82 -11.33 -3.69 12.74
N GLN A 83 -11.42 -4.75 11.94
CA GLN A 83 -11.68 -6.12 12.40
C GLN A 83 -10.35 -6.78 12.80
N TRP A 84 -9.75 -6.32 13.90
CA TRP A 84 -8.36 -6.61 14.27
C TRP A 84 -8.05 -8.09 14.47
N GLU A 85 -8.95 -8.87 15.07
CA GLU A 85 -8.75 -10.31 15.22
C GLU A 85 -8.66 -11.04 13.88
N LYS A 86 -9.56 -10.71 12.93
CA LYS A 86 -9.51 -11.26 11.57
C LYS A 86 -8.26 -10.80 10.81
N ALA A 87 -7.87 -9.53 10.98
CA ALA A 87 -6.65 -8.99 10.37
C ALA A 87 -5.41 -9.75 10.84
N LYS A 88 -5.26 -9.92 12.17
CA LYS A 88 -4.19 -10.70 12.80
C LYS A 88 -4.19 -12.15 12.32
N GLN A 89 -5.35 -12.81 12.31
CA GLN A 89 -5.49 -14.21 11.88
C GLN A 89 -5.05 -14.39 10.43
N HIS A 90 -5.54 -13.58 9.49
CA HIS A 90 -5.20 -13.70 8.08
C HIS A 90 -3.74 -13.33 7.79
N ALA A 91 -3.20 -12.31 8.46
CA ALA A 91 -1.79 -11.97 8.35
C ALA A 91 -0.91 -13.12 8.87
N ASN A 92 -1.23 -13.67 10.04
CA ASN A 92 -0.49 -14.78 10.63
C ASN A 92 -0.50 -16.03 9.75
N ASP A 93 -1.67 -16.40 9.22
CA ASP A 93 -1.82 -17.56 8.34
C ASP A 93 -0.94 -17.43 7.10
N VAL A 94 -0.91 -16.27 6.43
CA VAL A 94 -0.04 -16.05 5.28
C VAL A 94 1.43 -16.07 5.67
N ILE A 95 1.81 -15.41 6.77
CA ILE A 95 3.20 -15.41 7.28
C ILE A 95 3.71 -16.84 7.52
N GLN A 96 2.86 -17.73 8.02
CA GLN A 96 3.22 -19.12 8.33
C GLN A 96 3.19 -20.06 7.11
N THR A 97 2.27 -19.85 6.17
CA THR A 97 1.95 -20.86 5.14
C THR A 97 2.39 -20.50 3.73
N ALA A 98 2.70 -19.24 3.44
CA ALA A 98 2.97 -18.80 2.07
C ALA A 98 4.29 -19.28 1.47
N GLY A 99 5.20 -19.83 2.29
CA GLY A 99 6.52 -20.29 1.83
C GLY A 99 7.44 -19.16 1.34
N VAL A 100 7.16 -17.92 1.73
CA VAL A 100 7.95 -16.72 1.45
C VAL A 100 8.69 -16.24 2.70
N THR A 101 9.76 -15.47 2.53
CA THR A 101 10.54 -14.92 3.64
C THR A 101 10.87 -13.45 3.40
N LEU A 102 11.13 -12.71 4.48
CA LEU A 102 11.66 -11.35 4.38
C LEU A 102 12.98 -11.37 3.59
N GLU A 103 13.09 -10.55 2.55
CA GLU A 103 14.30 -10.42 1.75
C GLU A 103 15.34 -9.69 2.58
N GLN A 104 16.40 -10.39 2.97
CA GLN A 104 17.41 -9.85 3.90
C GLN A 104 18.29 -8.79 3.21
N ASP A 105 18.45 -8.92 1.89
CA ASP A 105 19.17 -7.96 1.08
C ASP A 105 18.19 -6.91 0.51
N LEU A 106 18.09 -5.76 1.17
CA LEU A 106 17.18 -4.67 0.78
C LEU A 106 17.38 -4.20 -0.67
N SER A 107 18.54 -4.43 -1.27
CA SER A 107 18.79 -4.09 -2.68
C SER A 107 18.02 -4.98 -3.65
N LYS A 108 17.56 -6.15 -3.18
CA LYS A 108 16.82 -7.16 -3.95
C LYS A 108 15.32 -7.15 -3.68
N GLU A 109 14.83 -6.42 -2.66
CA GLU A 109 13.41 -6.44 -2.24
C GLU A 109 12.41 -6.23 -3.39
N PHE A 110 12.75 -5.36 -4.35
CA PHE A 110 11.90 -4.99 -5.49
C PHE A 110 12.31 -5.67 -6.82
N LEU A 111 13.30 -6.56 -6.80
CA LEU A 111 13.59 -7.42 -7.94
C LEU A 111 12.55 -8.53 -8.04
N LYS A 112 12.23 -8.99 -9.24
CA LYS A 112 11.20 -10.03 -9.48
C LYS A 112 11.46 -11.34 -8.74
N GLU A 113 12.73 -11.64 -8.45
CA GLU A 113 13.18 -12.84 -7.72
C GLU A 113 13.11 -12.69 -6.19
N SER A 114 12.75 -11.51 -5.68
CA SER A 114 12.61 -11.24 -4.25
C SER A 114 11.78 -12.32 -3.57
N LYS A 115 12.32 -12.80 -2.43
CA LYS A 115 11.68 -13.83 -1.63
C LYS A 115 10.45 -13.32 -0.87
N SER A 116 10.23 -12.00 -0.82
CA SER A 116 9.13 -11.37 -0.07
C SER A 116 7.87 -11.11 -0.86
N ILE A 117 7.90 -11.22 -2.20
CA ILE A 117 6.77 -10.87 -3.05
C ILE A 117 5.64 -11.91 -2.92
N LEU A 118 4.46 -11.43 -2.54
CA LEU A 118 3.21 -12.20 -2.47
C LEU A 118 2.35 -12.01 -3.72
N TRP A 119 2.44 -10.84 -4.35
CA TRP A 119 1.79 -10.53 -5.62
C TRP A 119 2.43 -9.31 -6.31
N CYS A 120 2.59 -9.37 -7.63
CA CYS A 120 3.10 -8.28 -8.46
C CYS A 120 2.39 -8.23 -9.84
N PHE A 121 2.41 -7.08 -10.50
CA PHE A 121 2.05 -6.99 -11.92
C PHE A 121 3.29 -7.18 -12.79
N SER A 122 3.15 -8.03 -13.81
CA SER A 122 4.14 -8.11 -14.89
C SER A 122 4.11 -6.81 -15.71
N PRO A 123 5.26 -6.38 -16.25
CA PRO A 123 5.30 -5.27 -17.19
C PRO A 123 4.47 -5.58 -18.44
N HIS A 124 4.03 -4.53 -19.13
CA HIS A 124 3.33 -4.65 -20.41
C HIS A 124 4.23 -5.23 -21.51
N LEU A 125 5.53 -4.87 -21.50
CA LEU A 125 6.52 -5.36 -22.45
C LEU A 125 7.21 -6.62 -21.90
N ALA A 126 7.36 -7.64 -22.73
CA ALA A 126 7.95 -8.93 -22.32
C ALA A 126 9.38 -8.80 -21.74
N THR A 127 10.17 -7.87 -22.24
CA THR A 127 11.53 -7.56 -21.77
C THR A 127 11.61 -6.29 -20.93
N GLY A 128 10.49 -5.59 -20.73
CA GLY A 128 10.45 -4.34 -20.00
C GLY A 128 10.52 -4.53 -18.50
N ASN A 129 10.54 -3.43 -17.77
CA ASN A 129 10.46 -3.39 -16.31
C ASN A 129 9.20 -2.65 -15.87
N SER A 130 8.97 -2.61 -14.57
CA SER A 130 7.86 -1.86 -14.01
C SER A 130 8.01 -0.35 -14.28
N LEU A 131 6.89 0.40 -14.28
CA LEU A 131 6.91 1.83 -14.63
C LEU A 131 7.37 2.73 -13.48
N GLU A 132 7.49 2.20 -12.27
CA GLU A 132 7.91 2.93 -11.08
C GLU A 132 9.29 3.58 -11.25
N ALA A 133 10.23 2.89 -11.91
CA ALA A 133 11.53 3.48 -12.21
C ALA A 133 11.39 4.70 -13.13
N ASP A 134 10.58 4.63 -14.19
CA ASP A 134 10.37 5.75 -15.11
C ASP A 134 9.66 6.94 -14.45
N VAL A 135 8.79 6.67 -13.46
CA VAL A 135 8.06 7.70 -12.70
C VAL A 135 8.95 8.34 -11.63
N PHE A 136 9.73 7.55 -10.90
CA PHE A 136 10.45 8.02 -9.71
C PHE A 136 11.91 8.42 -9.99
N MET A 137 12.55 7.91 -11.05
CA MET A 137 13.92 8.31 -11.38
C MET A 137 13.98 9.73 -11.93
N LEU A 138 14.88 10.55 -11.38
CA LEU A 138 15.01 11.94 -11.77
C LEU A 138 15.98 12.06 -12.96
N ASN A 139 15.44 12.47 -14.11
CA ASN A 139 16.23 12.65 -15.34
C ASN A 139 16.79 14.07 -15.50
N ALA A 140 16.34 15.02 -14.67
CA ALA A 140 16.81 16.40 -14.63
C ALA A 140 16.68 17.00 -13.23
N LEU A 141 17.52 18.00 -12.92
CA LEU A 141 17.47 18.79 -11.70
C LEU A 141 17.30 20.27 -12.06
N PRO A 142 16.32 20.99 -11.47
CA PRO A 142 15.35 20.53 -10.48
C PRO A 142 14.34 19.53 -11.08
N PRO A 143 13.81 18.57 -10.30
CA PRO A 143 12.84 17.60 -10.79
C PRO A 143 11.50 18.27 -11.10
N ALA A 144 10.93 17.94 -12.25
CA ALA A 144 9.65 18.50 -12.70
C ALA A 144 8.41 17.81 -12.10
N PHE A 145 8.55 16.55 -11.65
CA PHE A 145 7.41 15.70 -11.29
C PHE A 145 7.39 15.27 -9.82
N VAL A 146 8.45 14.61 -9.35
CA VAL A 146 8.48 14.00 -8.01
C VAL A 146 9.84 14.20 -7.33
N SER A 147 9.83 14.35 -6.01
CA SER A 147 11.01 14.34 -5.15
C SER A 147 10.56 14.04 -3.72
N LEU A 148 11.34 13.25 -2.99
CA LEU A 148 11.13 13.06 -1.56
C LEU A 148 11.43 14.36 -0.81
N LYS A 149 10.58 14.70 0.16
CA LYS A 149 10.77 15.87 1.02
C LYS A 149 11.98 15.66 1.94
N PRO A 150 12.85 16.66 2.15
CA PRO A 150 13.95 16.56 3.10
C PRO A 150 13.50 16.17 4.51
N THR A 151 12.34 16.65 4.96
CA THR A 151 11.75 16.28 6.26
C THR A 151 11.49 14.78 6.40
N PHE A 152 10.99 14.14 5.33
CA PHE A 152 10.82 12.68 5.30
C PHE A 152 12.18 11.96 5.32
N VAL A 153 13.13 12.37 4.48
CA VAL A 153 14.47 11.75 4.41
C VAL A 153 15.25 11.89 5.73
N ASN A 154 15.05 12.99 6.44
CA ASN A 154 15.65 13.24 7.75
C ASN A 154 14.92 12.54 8.89
N SER A 155 13.73 11.98 8.65
CA SER A 155 12.99 11.22 9.67
C SER A 155 13.45 9.77 9.84
N PHE A 156 14.29 9.26 8.94
CA PHE A 156 14.91 7.95 9.09
C PHE A 156 15.92 7.96 10.23
N GLU A 157 15.92 6.90 11.03
CA GLU A 157 16.89 6.70 12.11
C GLU A 157 18.32 6.58 11.57
N LYS A 158 19.30 6.95 12.40
CA LYS A 158 20.71 6.80 12.05
C LYS A 158 21.04 5.32 11.89
N GLY A 159 21.56 4.96 10.72
CA GLY A 159 21.94 3.57 10.40
C GLY A 159 20.86 2.77 9.68
N ASP A 160 19.67 3.34 9.43
CA ASP A 160 18.63 2.69 8.62
C ASP A 160 19.12 2.47 7.19
N GLN A 161 19.32 1.21 6.81
CA GLN A 161 19.80 0.85 5.47
C GLN A 161 18.80 1.18 4.35
N ARG A 162 17.51 1.34 4.65
CA ARG A 162 16.52 1.74 3.64
C ARG A 162 16.79 3.16 3.15
N LYS A 163 17.24 4.06 4.00
CA LYS A 163 17.65 5.41 3.57
C LYS A 163 18.79 5.34 2.56
N GLU A 164 19.78 4.49 2.80
CA GLU A 164 20.96 4.37 1.94
C GLU A 164 20.67 3.62 0.62
N ILE A 165 19.77 2.62 0.66
CA ILE A 165 19.54 1.70 -0.46
C ILE A 165 18.32 2.11 -1.30
N TRP A 166 17.27 2.65 -0.68
CA TRP A 166 16.00 3.00 -1.32
C TRP A 166 15.83 4.51 -1.57
N ILE A 167 16.82 5.34 -1.22
CA ILE A 167 16.81 6.77 -1.53
C ILE A 167 18.13 7.16 -2.18
N LYS A 168 18.07 7.87 -3.30
CA LYS A 168 19.24 8.42 -3.97
C LYS A 168 19.28 9.93 -3.81
N LYS A 169 20.35 10.45 -3.20
CA LYS A 169 20.62 11.89 -3.09
C LYS A 169 21.21 12.41 -4.40
N LEU A 170 20.69 13.52 -4.90
CA LEU A 170 21.12 14.18 -6.13
C LEU A 170 21.29 15.67 -5.87
N ASN A 171 22.34 16.29 -6.39
CA ASN A 171 22.62 17.71 -6.17
C ASN A 171 23.25 18.36 -7.40
N ASN A 172 22.97 19.66 -7.57
CA ASN A 172 23.64 20.55 -8.52
C ASN A 172 23.83 21.92 -7.84
N ASN A 173 24.27 22.94 -8.59
CA ASN A 173 24.46 24.29 -8.05
C ASN A 173 23.18 24.96 -7.52
N GLN A 174 22.00 24.43 -7.82
CA GLN A 174 20.71 24.99 -7.42
C GLN A 174 20.12 24.30 -6.17
N GLY A 175 20.66 23.16 -5.72
CA GLY A 175 20.16 22.51 -4.52
C GLY A 175 20.42 21.01 -4.43
N THR A 176 19.70 20.38 -3.50
CA THR A 176 19.71 18.94 -3.24
C THR A 176 18.29 18.39 -3.31
N TRP A 177 18.12 17.27 -4.00
CA TRP A 177 16.88 16.53 -4.13
C TRP A 177 17.10 15.06 -3.78
N TYR A 178 16.01 14.39 -3.46
CA TYR A 178 16.03 13.01 -3.00
C TYR A 178 15.06 12.20 -3.85
N GLN A 179 15.61 11.22 -4.54
CA GLN A 179 14.90 10.36 -5.46
C GLN A 179 14.49 9.07 -4.74
N PRO A 180 13.22 8.62 -4.84
CA PRO A 180 12.86 7.26 -4.50
C PRO A 180 13.63 6.27 -5.39
N TYR A 181 14.31 5.31 -4.78
CA TYR A 181 15.26 4.41 -5.44
C TYR A 181 15.02 2.94 -5.10
N LYS A 182 13.75 2.59 -4.84
CA LYS A 182 13.29 1.21 -4.67
C LYS A 182 13.36 0.43 -5.98
N TYR A 183 12.83 1.03 -7.06
CA TYR A 183 12.91 0.56 -8.43
C TYR A 183 14.01 1.32 -9.17
N LYS A 184 14.83 0.60 -9.95
CA LYS A 184 16.08 1.10 -10.53
C LYS A 184 16.22 0.77 -12.00
N ALA A 185 15.39 -0.12 -12.53
CA ALA A 185 15.49 -0.60 -13.91
C ALA A 185 14.48 0.15 -14.81
N PRO A 186 14.95 1.00 -15.74
CA PRO A 186 14.06 1.73 -16.65
C PRO A 186 13.28 0.75 -17.54
N ASN A 187 12.03 1.06 -17.88
CA ASN A 187 11.19 0.13 -18.65
C ASN A 187 11.64 0.07 -20.12
N ALA A 188 11.58 1.21 -20.82
CA ALA A 188 11.68 1.26 -22.27
C ALA A 188 13.08 0.95 -22.84
N SER A 189 14.14 1.11 -22.04
CA SER A 189 15.53 0.87 -22.47
C SER A 189 16.11 -0.47 -22.02
N SER A 190 15.30 -1.31 -21.34
CA SER A 190 15.77 -2.59 -20.82
C SER A 190 15.58 -3.74 -21.83
N THR A 191 16.59 -4.61 -21.88
CA THR A 191 16.57 -5.85 -22.68
C THR A 191 16.23 -7.10 -21.87
N VAL A 192 16.18 -6.97 -20.53
CA VAL A 192 15.83 -8.04 -19.60
C VAL A 192 14.90 -7.49 -18.52
N ASN A 193 13.82 -8.21 -18.26
CA ASN A 193 12.95 -7.94 -17.12
C ASN A 193 13.62 -8.40 -15.82
N VAL A 194 13.83 -7.46 -14.91
CA VAL A 194 14.39 -7.68 -13.56
C VAL A 194 13.48 -7.15 -12.45
N GLU A 195 12.59 -6.20 -12.75
CA GLU A 195 11.67 -5.56 -11.81
C GLU A 195 10.22 -5.70 -12.30
N ASN A 196 9.34 -6.18 -11.40
CA ASN A 196 7.89 -6.22 -11.58
C ASN A 196 7.25 -5.27 -10.55
N SER A 197 6.08 -4.72 -10.86
CA SER A 197 5.37 -3.80 -9.94
C SER A 197 4.83 -4.59 -8.74
N VAL A 198 5.52 -4.51 -7.61
CA VAL A 198 5.20 -5.27 -6.39
C VAL A 198 3.96 -4.68 -5.73
N VAL A 199 2.86 -5.43 -5.71
CA VAL A 199 1.58 -4.99 -5.15
C VAL A 199 1.45 -5.38 -3.68
N LEU A 200 1.89 -6.60 -3.34
CA LEU A 200 1.80 -7.16 -1.99
C LEU A 200 3.12 -7.85 -1.65
N ARG A 201 3.64 -7.59 -0.46
CA ARG A 201 4.88 -8.19 0.05
C ARG A 201 4.81 -8.44 1.54
N LEU A 202 5.64 -9.36 1.99
CA LEU A 202 5.56 -9.93 3.34
C LEU A 202 5.72 -8.90 4.47
N ALA A 203 6.54 -7.87 4.30
CA ALA A 203 6.72 -6.82 5.31
C ALA A 203 5.40 -6.12 5.67
N GLU A 204 4.50 -5.94 4.69
CA GLU A 204 3.18 -5.34 4.93
C GLU A 204 2.33 -6.19 5.90
N LEU A 205 2.41 -7.52 5.81
CA LEU A 205 1.67 -8.41 6.71
C LEU A 205 2.22 -8.38 8.13
N TYR A 206 3.53 -8.25 8.30
CA TYR A 206 4.10 -8.02 9.63
C TYR A 206 3.62 -6.71 10.23
N LEU A 207 3.56 -5.64 9.44
CA LEU A 207 3.01 -4.36 9.90
C LEU A 207 1.52 -4.44 10.24
N ILE A 208 0.71 -5.12 9.41
CA ILE A 208 -0.71 -5.36 9.69
C ILE A 208 -0.90 -6.15 10.97
N ARG A 209 -0.07 -7.19 11.19
CA ARG A 209 -0.13 -8.01 12.40
C ARG A 209 0.35 -7.24 13.63
N ALA A 210 1.38 -6.41 13.50
CA ALA A 210 1.85 -5.50 14.56
C ALA A 210 0.74 -4.53 14.98
N GLU A 211 0.11 -3.85 14.02
CA GLU A 211 -1.01 -2.95 14.29
C GLU A 211 -2.19 -3.69 14.91
N ALA A 212 -2.60 -4.83 14.37
CA ALA A 212 -3.69 -5.61 14.95
C ALA A 212 -3.37 -6.06 16.38
N ASN A 213 -2.14 -6.50 16.66
CA ASN A 213 -1.70 -6.84 18.01
C ASN A 213 -1.76 -5.64 18.95
N PHE A 214 -1.27 -4.48 18.51
CA PHE A 214 -1.35 -3.23 19.29
C PHE A 214 -2.79 -2.87 19.64
N GLN A 215 -3.70 -2.90 18.66
CA GLN A 215 -5.12 -2.58 18.86
C GLN A 215 -5.84 -3.58 19.78
N LEU A 216 -5.31 -4.80 19.87
CA LEU A 216 -5.77 -5.86 20.78
C LEU A 216 -5.03 -5.87 22.13
N SER A 217 -4.22 -4.85 22.41
CA SER A 217 -3.39 -4.73 23.62
C SER A 217 -2.33 -5.84 23.80
N ASN A 218 -1.97 -6.53 22.72
CA ASN A 218 -0.86 -7.49 22.66
C ASN A 218 0.44 -6.76 22.30
N PHE A 219 0.88 -5.84 23.18
CA PHE A 219 1.96 -4.89 22.88
C PHE A 219 3.30 -5.57 22.62
N ARG A 220 3.62 -6.65 23.35
CA ARG A 220 4.87 -7.40 23.16
C ARG A 220 4.93 -8.06 21.78
N GLU A 221 3.82 -8.62 21.32
CA GLU A 221 3.69 -9.23 20.00
C GLU A 221 3.80 -8.18 18.89
N ALA A 222 3.23 -6.99 19.10
CA ALA A 222 3.40 -5.87 18.19
C ALA A 222 4.87 -5.43 18.08
N GLU A 223 5.59 -5.29 19.20
CA GLU A 223 7.03 -5.00 19.21
C GLU A 223 7.83 -6.08 18.49
N ASN A 224 7.52 -7.36 18.72
CA ASN A 224 8.19 -8.48 18.06
C ASN A 224 8.03 -8.41 16.52
N ASP A 225 6.83 -8.09 16.03
CA ASP A 225 6.58 -7.94 14.59
C ASP A 225 7.36 -6.76 13.99
N LEU A 226 7.39 -5.60 14.66
CA LEU A 226 8.21 -4.46 14.22
C LEU A 226 9.69 -4.81 14.20
N ASN A 227 10.19 -5.51 15.22
CA ASN A 227 11.60 -5.86 15.35
C ASN A 227 12.11 -6.76 14.22
N LEU A 228 11.24 -7.54 13.56
CA LEU A 228 11.61 -8.29 12.36
C LEU A 228 11.98 -7.37 11.19
N ILE A 229 11.22 -6.30 11.00
CA ILE A 229 11.45 -5.30 9.95
C ILE A 229 12.64 -4.42 10.29
N ARG A 230 12.71 -3.95 11.54
CA ARG A 230 13.82 -3.12 12.06
C ARG A 230 15.17 -3.83 11.96
N LYS A 231 15.23 -5.10 12.39
CA LYS A 231 16.45 -5.91 12.29
C LYS A 231 16.92 -6.04 10.85
N ARG A 232 16.00 -6.29 9.91
CA ARG A 232 16.31 -6.33 8.47
C ARG A 232 16.80 -4.97 7.95
N ALA A 233 16.28 -3.87 8.48
CA ALA A 233 16.74 -2.51 8.16
C ALA A 233 18.04 -2.09 8.87
N ASN A 234 18.69 -3.00 9.61
CA ASN A 234 19.88 -2.74 10.43
C ASN A 234 19.64 -1.71 11.56
N LEU A 235 18.44 -1.72 12.13
CA LEU A 235 18.08 -0.87 13.27
C LEU A 235 18.11 -1.65 14.59
N PRO A 236 18.40 -0.97 15.71
CA PRO A 236 18.24 -1.55 17.05
C PRO A 236 16.80 -2.03 17.29
N MET A 237 16.67 -3.14 18.00
CA MET A 237 15.38 -3.65 18.43
C MET A 237 14.75 -2.72 19.48
N LEU A 238 13.45 -2.49 19.35
CA LEU A 238 12.61 -1.84 20.34
C LEU A 238 12.29 -2.84 21.46
N SER A 239 12.09 -2.35 22.67
CA SER A 239 11.73 -3.18 23.82
C SER A 239 11.09 -2.32 24.90
N ASN A 240 9.98 -2.80 25.47
CA ASN A 240 9.28 -2.17 26.60
C ASN A 240 8.90 -0.70 26.34
N LEU A 241 8.46 -0.40 25.13
CA LEU A 241 7.93 0.92 24.79
C LEU A 241 6.64 1.20 25.56
N SER A 242 6.40 2.48 25.84
CA SER A 242 5.06 2.91 26.26
C SER A 242 4.06 2.67 25.12
N GLN A 243 2.77 2.59 25.43
CA GLN A 243 1.73 2.44 24.40
C GLN A 243 1.80 3.56 23.36
N HIS A 244 2.04 4.80 23.80
CA HIS A 244 2.19 5.95 22.91
C HIS A 244 3.41 5.80 21.99
N ASP A 245 4.56 5.39 22.53
CA ASP A 245 5.78 5.25 21.73
C ASP A 245 5.70 4.06 20.76
N LEU A 246 5.00 2.99 21.15
CA LEU A 246 4.73 1.85 20.28
C LEU A 246 3.78 2.22 19.13
N GLU A 247 2.72 2.98 19.39
CA GLU A 247 1.85 3.53 18.33
C GLU A 247 2.68 4.33 17.31
N GLN A 248 3.50 5.25 17.81
CA GLN A 248 4.32 6.09 16.96
C GLN A 248 5.35 5.27 16.18
N ALA A 249 5.96 4.25 16.81
CA ALA A 249 6.87 3.32 16.14
C ALA A 249 6.19 2.53 15.01
N ILE A 250 4.96 2.06 15.21
CA ILE A 250 4.18 1.37 14.16
C ILE A 250 3.97 2.30 12.96
N LEU A 251 3.56 3.54 13.22
CA LEU A 251 3.27 4.52 12.16
C LEU A 251 4.52 5.00 11.42
N ASP A 252 5.65 5.10 12.11
CA ASP A 252 6.94 5.41 11.51
C ASP A 252 7.45 4.22 10.68
N GLU A 253 7.32 2.99 11.17
CA GLU A 253 7.70 1.80 10.42
C GLU A 253 6.87 1.65 9.13
N TYR A 254 5.54 1.86 9.19
CA TYR A 254 4.69 1.95 7.99
C TYR A 254 5.21 3.00 6.99
N LYS A 255 5.50 4.21 7.48
CA LYS A 255 5.95 5.35 6.68
C LYS A 255 7.31 5.08 6.01
N HIS A 256 8.28 4.51 6.71
CA HIS A 256 9.62 4.22 6.20
C HIS A 256 9.69 2.95 5.36
N GLU A 257 8.86 1.96 5.68
CA GLU A 257 8.83 0.70 4.96
C GLU A 257 8.10 0.83 3.64
N LEU A 258 6.91 1.46 3.62
CA LEU A 258 5.98 1.45 2.49
C LEU A 258 5.94 2.75 1.68
N PHE A 259 6.89 3.69 1.87
CA PHE A 259 6.89 4.93 1.07
C PHE A 259 6.94 4.62 -0.43
N THR A 260 6.25 5.44 -1.23
CA THR A 260 6.12 5.28 -2.70
C THR A 260 5.50 3.97 -3.17
N GLU A 261 4.83 3.23 -2.28
CA GLU A 261 4.07 2.03 -2.63
C GLU A 261 2.57 2.32 -2.45
N TYR A 262 1.78 2.29 -3.54
CA TYR A 262 0.31 2.33 -3.57
C TYR A 262 -0.40 3.33 -2.64
N GLY A 263 0.23 4.46 -2.30
CA GLY A 263 -0.35 5.50 -1.45
C GLY A 263 -0.49 5.14 0.03
N HIS A 264 0.24 4.13 0.53
CA HIS A 264 0.12 3.61 1.90
C HIS A 264 0.00 4.69 2.97
N ARG A 265 0.91 5.67 3.01
CA ARG A 265 0.91 6.73 4.03
C ARG A 265 -0.44 7.47 4.16
N PHE A 266 -1.14 7.72 3.05
CA PHE A 266 -2.45 8.36 3.10
C PHE A 266 -3.49 7.46 3.77
N PHE A 267 -3.55 6.19 3.35
CA PHE A 267 -4.50 5.21 3.87
C PHE A 267 -4.22 4.84 5.33
N ASP A 268 -2.95 4.72 5.70
CA ASP A 268 -2.52 4.47 7.08
C ASP A 268 -2.96 5.63 7.99
N LEU A 269 -2.64 6.88 7.62
CA LEU A 269 -3.09 8.05 8.37
C LEU A 269 -4.62 8.14 8.46
N LYS A 270 -5.34 7.78 7.40
CA LYS A 270 -6.80 7.73 7.40
C LYS A 270 -7.33 6.70 8.39
N ARG A 271 -6.80 5.47 8.37
CA ARG A 271 -7.19 4.38 9.28
C ARG A 271 -6.97 4.75 10.75
N TRP A 272 -5.87 5.44 11.03
CA TRP A 272 -5.48 5.93 12.36
C TRP A 272 -6.12 7.27 12.77
N ASN A 273 -6.99 7.85 11.94
CA ASN A 273 -7.59 9.17 12.18
C ASN A 273 -6.57 10.32 12.36
N ARG A 274 -5.43 10.24 11.66
CA ARG A 274 -4.32 11.22 11.75
C ARG A 274 -4.03 11.96 10.44
N LEU A 275 -5.01 12.05 9.54
CA LEU A 275 -4.86 12.78 8.26
C LEU A 275 -4.50 14.26 8.43
N ASN A 276 -4.82 14.87 9.58
CA ASN A 276 -4.41 16.23 9.91
C ASN A 276 -2.89 16.44 9.87
N GLU A 277 -2.08 15.39 10.07
CA GLU A 277 -0.63 15.48 9.92
C GLU A 277 -0.16 15.86 8.52
N LEU A 278 -0.99 15.64 7.50
CA LEU A 278 -0.66 16.05 6.14
C LEU A 278 -0.47 17.57 6.05
N GLN A 279 -1.06 18.38 6.95
CA GLN A 279 -0.85 19.83 7.00
C GLN A 279 0.62 20.21 7.19
N ASN A 280 1.41 19.37 7.87
CA ASN A 280 2.84 19.60 8.06
C ASN A 280 3.64 19.55 6.74
N SER A 281 3.14 18.84 5.73
CA SER A 281 3.80 18.67 4.42
C SER A 281 3.03 19.31 3.27
N ILE A 282 1.72 19.53 3.45
CA ILE A 282 0.76 20.05 2.48
C ILE A 282 -0.05 21.14 3.21
N PRO A 283 0.44 22.39 3.28
CA PRO A 283 -0.22 23.46 4.03
C PRO A 283 -1.64 23.78 3.55
N THR A 284 -1.97 23.40 2.31
CA THR A 284 -3.30 23.54 1.71
C THR A 284 -4.28 22.43 2.10
N TRP A 285 -3.84 21.43 2.88
CA TRP A 285 -4.68 20.32 3.32
C TRP A 285 -5.84 20.79 4.21
N LYS A 286 -7.06 20.39 3.85
CA LYS A 286 -8.29 20.67 4.60
C LYS A 286 -8.95 19.35 5.01
N PRO A 287 -9.63 19.27 6.16
CA PRO A 287 -10.24 18.03 6.64
C PRO A 287 -11.12 17.31 5.61
N PHE A 288 -11.94 18.04 4.84
CA PHE A 288 -12.82 17.45 3.83
C PHE A 288 -12.07 16.75 2.67
N MET A 289 -10.77 17.03 2.48
CA MET A 289 -9.94 16.36 1.46
C MET A 289 -9.66 14.89 1.82
N GLU A 290 -10.10 14.41 2.98
CA GLU A 290 -10.11 12.98 3.30
C GLU A 290 -10.88 12.14 2.26
N LYS A 291 -11.83 12.75 1.55
CA LYS A 291 -12.53 12.19 0.39
C LYS A 291 -12.30 13.12 -0.80
N LEU A 292 -11.79 12.57 -1.90
CA LEU A 292 -11.59 13.29 -3.15
C LEU A 292 -12.93 13.62 -3.80
N PRO A 293 -13.00 14.67 -4.64
CA PRO A 293 -14.20 14.94 -5.40
C PRO A 293 -14.44 13.79 -6.39
N LEU A 294 -15.69 13.36 -6.51
CA LEU A 294 -16.10 12.53 -7.64
C LEU A 294 -15.77 13.29 -8.94
N PRO A 295 -15.18 12.63 -9.96
CA PRO A 295 -14.79 13.32 -11.18
C PRO A 295 -16.00 14.01 -11.82
N GLU A 296 -15.86 15.30 -12.14
CA GLU A 296 -16.95 16.12 -12.70
C GLU A 296 -17.54 15.49 -13.97
N LYS A 297 -16.68 14.91 -14.82
CA LYS A 297 -17.11 14.21 -16.04
C LYS A 297 -18.08 13.05 -15.75
N GLU A 298 -17.87 12.32 -14.65
CA GLU A 298 -18.76 11.21 -14.26
C GLU A 298 -20.12 11.74 -13.77
N ILE A 299 -20.13 12.83 -12.98
CA ILE A 299 -21.37 13.48 -12.51
C ILE A 299 -22.18 14.04 -13.69
N LEU A 300 -21.52 14.64 -14.68
CA LEU A 300 -22.17 15.18 -15.87
C LEU A 300 -22.81 14.08 -16.73
N LEU A 301 -22.17 12.91 -16.81
CA LEU A 301 -22.70 11.75 -17.53
C LEU A 301 -23.85 11.07 -16.77
N ASN A 302 -23.80 11.08 -15.43
CA ASN A 302 -24.79 10.43 -14.59
C ASN A 302 -25.16 11.30 -13.37
N ASN A 303 -26.27 12.03 -13.49
CA ASN A 303 -26.77 12.89 -12.42
C ASN A 303 -27.16 12.12 -11.14
N ASN A 304 -27.33 10.79 -11.18
CA ASN A 304 -27.60 9.96 -10.00
C ASN A 304 -26.40 9.87 -9.05
N LEU A 305 -25.23 10.36 -9.46
CA LEU A 305 -24.04 10.45 -8.61
C LEU A 305 -24.00 11.69 -7.73
N LYS A 306 -24.97 12.60 -7.86
CA LYS A 306 -25.14 13.75 -6.96
C LYS A 306 -25.69 13.29 -5.59
N PRO A 307 -25.42 14.03 -4.51
CA PRO A 307 -24.54 15.20 -4.44
C PRO A 307 -23.05 14.81 -4.50
N GLN A 308 -22.21 15.81 -4.79
CA GLN A 308 -20.76 15.71 -4.64
C GLN A 308 -20.38 15.46 -3.16
N ASN A 309 -19.15 15.00 -2.91
CA ASN A 309 -18.58 14.95 -1.57
C ASN A 309 -18.47 16.35 -0.96
N ASP A 310 -18.72 16.45 0.34
CA ASP A 310 -18.72 17.72 1.07
C ASP A 310 -17.41 18.50 0.86
N GLY A 311 -17.54 19.81 0.61
CA GLY A 311 -16.40 20.71 0.41
C GLY A 311 -15.96 20.90 -1.05
N TYR A 312 -16.61 20.22 -2.01
CA TYR A 312 -16.37 20.35 -3.45
C TYR A 312 -17.63 20.72 -4.23
#